data_AF-A0A7C1JPA2-F1
#
_entry.id   AF-A0A7C1JPA2-F1
#
_cell.length_a   1.000
_cell.length_b   1.000
_cell.length_c   1.000
_cell.angle_alpha   90.00
_cell.angle_beta   90.00
_cell.angle_gamma   90.00
#
_symmetry.space_group_name_H-M   'P 1'
#
loop_
_entity.id
_entity.type
_entity.pdbx_description
1 polymer ?
#
loop_
_entity_poly.entity_id
_entity_poly.type
_entity_poly.pdbx_seq_one_letter_code
_entity_poly.pdbx_strand_id
1 'polypeptide(L)' 'MITMYKWQQIKALRGKGMGIKSIAKRLNVSKNTVRKYLRGSGPPHFKARE' A
#
# COMPACT_ATOMS: atom_id res chain seq x y z
N MET A 1 -7.07 10.73 3.21
CA MET A 1 -6.80 10.53 1.77
C MET A 1 -5.57 9.63 1.64
N ILE A 2 -5.70 8.38 1.19
CA ILE A 2 -4.51 7.54 0.93
C ILE A 2 -4.10 7.81 -0.52
N THR A 3 -3.17 8.72 -0.72
CA THR A 3 -2.67 9.12 -2.05
C THR A 3 -2.13 7.90 -2.81
N MET A 4 -2.26 7.88 -4.15
CA MET A 4 -1.67 6.86 -5.06
C MET A 4 -0.21 6.53 -4.70
N TYR A 5 0.50 7.52 -4.14
CA TYR A 5 1.85 7.43 -3.59
C TYR A 5 2.09 6.28 -2.60
N LYS A 6 1.13 5.93 -1.73
CA LYS A 6 1.33 4.85 -0.74
C LYS A 6 1.29 3.46 -1.37
N TRP A 7 0.45 3.25 -2.39
CA TRP A 7 0.40 1.97 -3.11
C TRP A 7 1.71 1.69 -3.85
N GLN A 8 2.21 2.69 -4.56
CA GLN A 8 3.47 2.59 -5.31
C GLN A 8 4.66 2.32 -4.38
N GLN A 9 4.72 3.00 -3.23
CA GLN A 9 5.74 2.73 -2.21
C GLN A 9 5.64 1.32 -1.62
N ILE A 10 4.43 0.81 -1.36
CA ILE A 10 4.25 -0.56 -0.86
C ILE A 10 4.79 -1.57 -1.87
N LYS A 11 4.49 -1.42 -3.17
CA LYS A 11 5.00 -2.28 -4.25
C LYS A 11 6.53 -2.20 -4.35
N ALA A 12 7.09 -0.99 -4.36
CA ALA A 12 8.54 -0.79 -4.43
C ALA A 12 9.27 -1.42 -3.23
N LEU A 13 8.78 -1.20 -2.01
CA LEU A 13 9.37 -1.79 -0.80
C LEU A 13 9.25 -3.31 -0.78
N ARG A 14 8.14 -3.87 -1.29
CA ARG A 14 7.99 -5.32 -1.40
C ARG A 14 8.93 -5.92 -2.45
N GLY A 15 9.13 -5.24 -3.58
CA GLY A 15 10.12 -5.63 -4.60
C GLY A 15 11.56 -5.63 -4.08
N LYS A 16 11.87 -4.76 -3.11
CA LYS A 16 13.14 -4.74 -2.36
C LYS A 16 13.26 -5.83 -1.28
N GLY A 17 12.30 -6.76 -1.17
CA GLY A 17 12.31 -7.85 -0.19
C GLY A 17 11.78 -7.47 1.21
N MET A 18 11.22 -6.27 1.40
CA MET A 18 10.75 -5.86 2.72
C MET A 18 9.50 -6.64 3.18
N GLY A 19 9.48 -7.00 4.46
CA GLY A 19 8.36 -7.68 5.09
C GLY A 19 7.15 -6.77 5.32
N ILE A 20 5.94 -7.37 5.31
CA ILE A 20 4.66 -6.65 5.48
C ILE A 20 4.62 -5.82 6.76
N LYS A 21 5.11 -6.36 7.90
CA LYS A 21 5.17 -5.64 9.19
C LYS A 21 6.06 -4.39 9.09
N SER A 22 7.21 -4.51 8.44
CA SER A 22 8.17 -3.40 8.31
C SER A 22 7.63 -2.30 7.40
N ILE A 23 6.99 -2.67 6.28
CA ILE A 23 6.31 -1.74 5.38
C ILE A 23 5.19 -0.99 6.10
N ALA A 24 4.37 -1.71 6.88
CA ALA A 24 3.28 -1.13 7.65
C ALA A 24 3.78 -0.08 8.66
N LYS A 25 4.84 -0.40 9.42
CA LYS A 25 5.47 0.53 10.36
C LYS A 25 6.07 1.75 9.63
N ARG A 26 6.79 1.52 8.53
CA ARG A 26 7.48 2.59 7.78
C ARG A 26 6.51 3.60 7.16
N LEU A 27 5.39 3.13 6.60
CA LEU A 27 4.42 3.98 5.90
C LEU A 27 3.26 4.45 6.79
N ASN A 28 3.30 4.09 8.08
CA ASN A 28 2.24 4.29 9.05
C ASN A 28 0.85 3.89 8.48
N VAL A 29 0.76 2.64 8.04
CA VAL A 29 -0.47 2.05 7.49
C VAL A 29 -0.75 0.72 8.15
N SER A 30 -2.02 0.31 8.13
CA SER A 30 -2.38 -1.01 8.66
C SER A 30 -1.77 -2.13 7.82
N LYS A 31 -1.44 -3.27 8.47
CA LYS A 31 -1.04 -4.50 7.77
C LYS A 31 -2.06 -4.93 6.71
N ASN A 32 -3.34 -4.64 6.96
CA ASN A 32 -4.43 -4.95 6.04
C ASN A 32 -4.38 -4.07 4.79
N THR A 33 -4.02 -2.80 4.93
CA THR A 33 -3.79 -1.89 3.79
C THR A 33 -2.64 -2.40 2.92
N VAL A 34 -1.54 -2.82 3.54
CA VAL A 34 -0.40 -3.40 2.81
C VAL A 34 -0.84 -4.65 2.04
N ARG A 35 -1.53 -5.60 2.69
CA ARG A 35 -2.04 -6.80 2.01
C ARG A 35 -3.01 -6.47 0.88
N LYS A 36 -3.96 -5.55 1.11
CA LYS A 36 -4.92 -5.10 0.11
C LYS A 36 -4.21 -4.55 -1.13
N TYR A 37 -3.17 -3.73 -0.92
CA TYR A 37 -2.42 -3.09 -2.00
C TYR A 37 -1.45 -4.04 -2.73
N LEU A 38 -0.98 -5.08 -2.06
CA LEU A 38 -0.20 -6.14 -2.70
C LEU A 38 -1.06 -7.12 -3.50
N ARG A 39 -2.33 -7.35 -3.10
CA ARG A 39 -3.27 -8.23 -3.83
C ARG A 39 -3.74 -7.63 -5.16
N GLY A 40 -3.79 -6.30 -5.28
CA GLY A 40 -4.22 -5.62 -6.49
C GLY A 40 -3.11 -5.52 -7.54
N SER A 41 -3.44 -5.85 -8.79
CA SER A 41 -2.61 -5.57 -9.97
C SER A 41 -2.62 -4.07 -10.31
N GLY A 42 -3.74 -3.38 -10.07
CA GLY A 42 -3.91 -1.95 -10.36
C GLY A 42 -3.87 -1.02 -9.15
N PRO A 43 -3.73 0.30 -9.38
CA PRO A 43 -3.82 1.31 -8.34
C PRO A 43 -5.21 1.30 -7.69
N PRO A 44 -5.32 1.65 -6.40
CA PRO A 44 -6.61 1.77 -5.72
C PRO A 44 -7.48 2.82 -6.43
N HIS A 45 -8.64 2.38 -6.94
CA HIS A 45 -9.64 3.29 -7.48
C HIS A 45 -10.32 4.02 -6.31
N PHE A 46 -9.95 5.29 -6.09
CA PHE A 46 -10.62 6.14 -5.13
C PHE A 46 -11.88 6.70 -5.80
N LYS A 47 -13.04 6.12 -5.50
CA LYS A 47 -14.30 6.82 -5.74
C LYS A 47 -14.37 7.95 -4.72
N ALA A 48 -14.40 9.19 -5.19
CA ALA A 48 -14.83 10.30 -4.36
C ALA A 48 -16.24 9.98 -3.87
N ARG A 49 -16.46 10.11 -2.57
CA ARG A 49 -17.82 10.03 -2.01
C ARG A 49 -18.45 11.40 -2.25
N GLU A 50 -19.45 11.46 -3.12
CA GLU A 50 -20.41 12.57 -3.18
C GLU A 50 -21.24 12.61 -1.89
#